data_AF-A0A7W1AP55-F1
#
_entry.id   AF-A0A7W1AP55-F1
#
_cell.length_a   1.000
_cell.length_b   1.000
_cell.length_c   1.000
_cell.angle_alpha   90.00
_cell.angle_beta   90.00
_cell.angle_gamma   90.00
#
_symmetry.space_group_name_H-M   'P 1'
#
loop_
_entity.id
_entity.type
_entity.pdbx_description
1 polymer ?
#
loop_
_entity_poly.entity_id
_entity_poly.type
_entity_poly.pdbx_seq_one_letter_code
_entity_poly.pdbx_strand_id
1 'polypeptide(L)'
;MSVASIGYRTYGVGRALETAAAWALGFLWVLPLLYAFWTAFHPAEFSTRFSLLAPLTLENFVNAWDAAPFARYFLNTVLLVTMVLVAQLVLVTLAAYAFARFEFPGRDALFALVLVQLMIMPDVLIVENYRTMTALGIKDTIVAIG
;
A
#
# COMPACT_ATOMS: atom_id res chain seq x y z
N MET A 1 -43.54 -19.44 -2.11
CA MET A 1 -43.35 -18.16 -2.82
C MET A 1 -41.90 -18.14 -3.31
N SER A 2 -41.72 -18.38 -4.61
CA SER A 2 -40.43 -18.62 -5.27
C SER A 2 -39.72 -17.29 -5.52
N VAL A 3 -38.63 -17.02 -4.81
CA VAL A 3 -37.71 -15.94 -5.19
C VAL A 3 -36.78 -16.53 -6.25
N ALA A 4 -37.04 -16.09 -7.47
CA ALA A 4 -36.33 -16.46 -8.67
C ALA A 4 -34.81 -16.33 -8.45
N SER A 5 -34.12 -17.44 -8.70
CA SER A 5 -32.71 -17.49 -9.00
C SER A 5 -32.38 -16.41 -10.02
N ILE A 6 -31.60 -15.40 -9.62
CA ILE A 6 -30.88 -14.54 -10.56
C ILE A 6 -29.79 -15.41 -11.19
N GLY A 7 -30.22 -16.24 -12.14
CA GLY A 7 -29.35 -17.01 -12.98
C GLY A 7 -28.68 -16.05 -13.95
N TYR A 8 -27.40 -15.75 -13.70
CA TYR A 8 -26.50 -15.28 -14.74
C TYR A 8 -26.36 -16.41 -15.79
N ARG A 9 -27.36 -16.52 -16.66
CA ARG A 9 -27.32 -17.33 -17.88
C ARG A 9 -26.96 -16.42 -19.04
N THR A 10 -25.71 -15.95 -19.06
CA THR A 10 -25.10 -15.43 -20.29
C THR A 10 -24.47 -16.62 -21.01
N TYR A 11 -25.19 -17.10 -22.03
CA TYR A 11 -24.77 -18.14 -22.95
C TYR A 11 -23.39 -17.80 -23.55
N GLY A 12 -22.41 -18.69 -23.35
CA GLY A 12 -21.10 -18.84 -24.02
C GLY A 12 -20.30 -17.58 -24.40
N VAL A 13 -20.85 -16.77 -25.30
CA VAL A 13 -20.22 -15.60 -25.92
C VAL A 13 -20.12 -14.41 -24.95
N GLY A 14 -21.15 -14.15 -24.13
CA GLY A 14 -21.13 -13.03 -23.18
C GLY A 14 -20.03 -13.18 -22.12
N ARG A 15 -19.92 -14.39 -21.55
CA ARG A 15 -18.86 -14.72 -20.59
C ARG A 15 -17.47 -14.73 -21.24
N ALA A 16 -17.35 -15.13 -22.50
CA ALA A 16 -16.09 -15.08 -23.23
C ALA A 16 -15.61 -13.64 -23.47
N LEU A 17 -16.54 -12.72 -23.82
CA LEU A 17 -16.24 -11.30 -23.96
C LEU A 17 -15.84 -10.65 -22.63
N GLU A 18 -16.58 -10.93 -21.56
CA GLU A 18 -16.23 -10.46 -20.21
C GLU A 18 -14.85 -10.95 -19.77
N THR A 19 -14.55 -12.23 -20.02
CA THR A 19 -13.25 -12.83 -19.70
C THR A 19 -12.14 -12.19 -20.53
N ALA A 20 -12.33 -12.02 -21.84
CA ALA A 20 -11.35 -11.37 -22.72
C ALA A 20 -11.11 -9.90 -22.32
N ALA A 21 -12.17 -9.16 -21.96
CA ALA A 21 -12.06 -7.80 -21.48
C ALA A 21 -11.31 -7.72 -20.14
N ALA A 22 -11.56 -8.64 -19.22
CA ALA A 22 -10.83 -8.73 -17.95
C ALA A 22 -9.34 -9.03 -18.17
N TRP A 23 -8.99 -9.93 -19.09
CA TRP A 23 -7.61 -10.21 -19.46
C TRP A 23 -6.92 -9.01 -20.12
N ALA A 24 -7.62 -8.32 -21.04
CA ALA A 24 -7.09 -7.13 -21.69
C ALA A 24 -6.83 -5.99 -20.68
N LEU A 25 -7.78 -5.77 -19.76
CA LEU A 25 -7.63 -4.77 -18.69
C LEU A 25 -6.49 -5.14 -17.74
N GLY A 26 -6.39 -6.42 -17.36
CA GLY A 26 -5.29 -6.92 -16.53
C GLY A 26 -3.93 -6.71 -17.19
N PHE A 27 -3.82 -7.01 -18.49
CA PHE A 27 -2.59 -6.77 -19.24
C PHE A 27 -2.25 -5.28 -19.31
N LEU A 28 -3.23 -4.43 -19.65
CA LEU A 28 -3.07 -2.97 -19.67
C LEU A 28 -2.58 -2.41 -18.32
N TRP A 29 -3.09 -2.95 -17.20
CA TRP A 29 -2.66 -2.57 -15.86
C TRP A 29 -1.23 -2.98 -15.52
N VAL A 30 -0.76 -4.11 -16.07
CA VAL A 30 0.57 -4.64 -15.82
C VAL A 30 1.61 -4.05 -16.78
N LEU A 31 1.19 -3.45 -17.90
CA LEU A 31 2.10 -2.83 -18.88
C LEU A 31 3.10 -1.83 -18.28
N PRO A 32 2.73 -0.89 -17.38
CA PRO A 32 3.70 0.03 -16.78
C PRO A 32 4.76 -0.69 -15.93
N LEU A 33 4.38 -1.77 -15.24
CA LEU A 33 5.32 -2.59 -14.45
C LEU A 33 6.27 -3.36 -15.36
N LEU A 34 5.76 -3.94 -16.46
CA LEU A 34 6.59 -4.60 -17.46
C LEU A 34 7.56 -3.62 -18.12
N TYR A 35 7.09 -2.40 -18.39
CA TYR A 35 7.94 -1.34 -18.92
C TYR A 35 9.01 -0.92 -17.91
N ALA A 36 8.66 -0.72 -16.64
CA ALA A 36 9.63 -0.42 -15.59
C ALA A 36 10.69 -1.53 -15.48
N PHE A 37 10.27 -2.79 -15.50
CA PHE A 37 11.17 -3.94 -15.52
C PHE A 37 12.08 -3.93 -16.74
N TRP A 38 11.54 -3.68 -17.94
CA TRP A 38 12.35 -3.53 -19.15
C TRP A 38 13.39 -2.42 -19.00
N THR A 39 12.98 -1.22 -18.58
CA THR A 39 13.89 -0.08 -18.42
C THR A 39 14.97 -0.30 -17.37
N ALA A 40 14.74 -1.15 -16.36
CA ALA A 40 15.75 -1.47 -15.36
C ALA A 40 16.99 -2.15 -15.99
N PHE A 41 16.80 -2.95 -17.04
CA PHE A 41 17.88 -3.66 -17.73
C PHE A 41 18.40 -2.96 -18.99
N HIS A 42 17.92 -1.76 -19.32
CA HIS A 42 18.31 -1.03 -20.52
C HIS A 42 18.83 0.37 -20.19
N PRO A 43 19.80 0.91 -20.97
CA PRO A 43 20.30 2.26 -20.73
C PRO A 43 19.19 3.31 -20.86
N ALA A 44 19.22 4.34 -20.00
CA ALA A 44 18.18 5.38 -19.93
C ALA A 44 17.97 6.14 -21.27
N GLU A 45 18.99 6.19 -22.12
CA GLU A 45 18.92 6.77 -23.46
C GLU A 45 17.92 6.05 -24.39
N PHE A 46 17.69 4.76 -24.18
CA PHE A 46 16.75 3.96 -24.98
C PHE A 46 15.32 4.00 -24.43
N SER A 47 15.12 4.50 -23.20
CA SER A 47 13.79 4.67 -22.61
C SER A 47 12.95 5.74 -23.33
N THR A 48 13.59 6.74 -23.95
CA THR A 48 12.88 7.79 -24.72
C THR A 48 12.73 7.45 -26.21
N ARG A 49 13.53 6.51 -26.73
CA ARG A 49 13.51 6.07 -28.15
C ARG A 49 12.81 4.72 -28.40
N PHE A 50 12.36 4.05 -27.32
CA PHE A 50 11.65 2.76 -27.33
C PHE A 50 12.24 1.76 -28.34
N SER A 51 13.48 1.34 -28.12
CA SER A 51 14.11 0.25 -28.88
C SER A 51 13.95 -1.08 -28.15
N LEU A 52 13.21 -2.02 -28.76
CA LEU A 52 13.04 -3.39 -28.24
C LEU A 52 14.32 -4.25 -28.32
N LEU A 53 15.37 -3.79 -29.00
CA LEU A 53 16.65 -4.50 -29.18
C LEU A 53 17.83 -3.76 -28.51
N ALA A 54 17.54 -2.93 -27.50
CA ALA A 54 18.58 -2.23 -26.78
C ALA A 54 19.52 -3.21 -26.03
N PRO A 55 20.79 -2.85 -25.81
CA PRO A 55 21.72 -3.71 -25.10
C PRO A 55 21.27 -3.89 -23.65
N LEU A 56 21.33 -5.14 -23.16
CA LEU A 56 21.11 -5.47 -21.76
C LEU A 56 22.29 -4.95 -20.93
N THR A 57 22.02 -4.08 -19.96
CA THR A 57 23.03 -3.55 -19.04
C THR A 57 22.59 -3.72 -17.59
N LEU A 58 23.56 -3.99 -16.72
CA LEU A 58 23.36 -4.03 -15.26
C LEU A 58 23.82 -2.74 -14.57
N GLU A 59 24.27 -1.76 -15.36
CA GLU A 59 24.83 -0.50 -14.87
C GLU A 59 23.82 0.32 -14.07
N ASN A 60 22.53 0.27 -14.44
CA ASN A 60 21.46 0.90 -13.67
C ASN A 60 21.38 0.38 -12.23
N PHE A 61 21.63 -0.93 -12.02
CA PHE A 61 21.61 -1.53 -10.68
C PHE A 61 22.82 -1.11 -9.85
N VAL A 62 24.00 -1.04 -10.47
CA VAL A 62 25.22 -0.57 -9.81
C VAL A 62 25.07 0.91 -9.44
N ASN A 63 24.66 1.74 -10.38
CA ASN A 63 24.42 3.16 -10.16
C ASN A 63 23.36 3.41 -9.09
N ALA A 64 22.28 2.62 -9.06
CA ALA A 64 21.28 2.72 -8.00
C ALA A 64 21.88 2.34 -6.64
N TRP A 65 22.63 1.24 -6.57
CA TRP A 65 23.23 0.76 -5.33
C TRP A 65 24.23 1.78 -4.73
N ASP A 66 24.97 2.49 -5.58
CA ASP A 66 25.93 3.51 -5.15
C ASP A 66 25.27 4.87 -4.86
N ALA A 67 24.13 5.19 -5.51
CA ALA A 67 23.44 6.46 -5.34
C ALA A 67 22.77 6.61 -3.96
N ALA A 68 22.37 5.51 -3.32
CA ALA A 68 21.68 5.56 -2.04
C ALA A 68 21.95 4.31 -1.18
N PRO A 69 22.00 4.46 0.16
CA PRO A 69 22.15 3.33 1.08
C PRO A 69 20.84 2.52 1.20
N PHE A 70 20.42 1.86 0.12
CA PHE A 70 19.17 1.10 0.01
C PHE A 70 19.01 0.06 1.12
N ALA A 71 20.08 -0.66 1.47
CA ALA A 71 20.05 -1.65 2.55
C ALA A 71 19.65 -1.03 3.90
N ARG A 72 20.12 0.20 4.19
CA ARG A 72 19.78 0.90 5.43
C ARG A 72 18.33 1.38 5.41
N TYR A 73 17.86 1.92 4.29
CA TYR A 73 16.46 2.31 4.15
C TYR A 73 15.52 1.13 4.29
N PHE A 74 15.84 0.01 3.64
CA PHE A 74 15.08 -1.23 3.75
C PHE A 74 15.01 -1.72 5.20
N LEU A 75 16.15 -1.78 5.90
CA LEU A 75 16.20 -2.21 7.29
C LEU A 75 15.39 -1.27 8.21
N ASN A 76 15.51 0.04 8.03
CA ASN A 76 14.74 1.02 8.79
C ASN A 76 13.24 0.83 8.59
N THR A 77 12.79 0.69 7.34
CA THR A 77 11.36 0.49 7.04
C THR A 77 10.85 -0.85 7.58
N VAL A 78 11.60 -1.94 7.40
CA VAL A 78 11.20 -3.25 7.93
C VAL A 78 11.07 -3.21 9.45
N LEU A 79 12.04 -2.61 10.14
CA LEU A 79 12.02 -2.49 11.60
C LEU A 79 10.84 -1.62 12.07
N LEU A 80 10.64 -0.46 11.44
CA LEU A 80 9.53 0.45 11.74
C LEU A 80 8.18 -0.24 11.53
N VAL A 81 7.94 -0.78 10.34
CA VAL A 81 6.65 -1.41 9.99
C VAL A 81 6.38 -2.62 10.87
N THR A 82 7.39 -3.43 11.18
CA THR A 82 7.21 -4.59 12.07
C THR A 82 6.87 -4.15 13.49
N MET A 83 7.55 -3.14 14.02
CA MET A 83 7.27 -2.60 15.35
C MET A 83 5.85 -2.03 15.43
N VAL A 84 5.45 -1.22 14.44
CA VAL A 84 4.10 -0.64 14.34
C VAL A 84 3.06 -1.75 14.23
N LEU A 85 3.29 -2.75 13.38
CA LEU A 85 2.37 -3.87 13.19
C LEU A 85 2.17 -4.66 14.49
N VAL A 86 3.24 -4.99 15.22
CA VAL A 86 3.13 -5.71 16.50
C VAL A 86 2.37 -4.89 17.52
N ALA A 87 2.68 -3.60 17.66
CA ALA A 87 1.96 -2.70 18.56
C ALA A 87 0.47 -2.59 18.19
N GLN A 88 0.16 -2.44 16.90
CA GLN A 88 -1.21 -2.41 16.38
C GLN A 88 -1.95 -3.70 16.69
N LEU A 89 -1.34 -4.86 16.42
CA LEU A 89 -1.97 -6.15 16.69
C LEU A 89 -2.30 -6.29 18.18
N VAL A 90 -1.37 -5.95 19.08
CA VAL A 90 -1.62 -6.02 20.52
C VAL A 90 -2.74 -5.06 20.93
N LEU A 91 -2.63 -3.78 20.57
CA LEU A 91 -3.59 -2.76 21.01
C LEU A 91 -4.98 -2.96 20.39
N VAL A 92 -5.06 -3.22 19.08
CA VAL A 92 -6.33 -3.36 18.37
C VAL A 92 -7.04 -4.65 18.77
N THR A 93 -6.33 -5.77 18.95
CA THR A 93 -6.98 -7.01 19.38
C THR A 93 -7.52 -6.90 20.80
N LEU A 94 -6.76 -6.30 21.73
CA LEU A 94 -7.22 -6.06 23.10
C LEU A 94 -8.42 -5.09 23.12
N ALA A 95 -8.37 -4.00 22.35
CA ALA A 95 -9.47 -3.05 22.24
C ALA A 95 -10.72 -3.71 21.64
N ALA A 96 -10.58 -4.44 20.52
CA ALA A 96 -11.67 -5.15 19.88
C ALA A 96 -12.31 -6.19 20.83
N TYR A 97 -11.48 -6.94 21.57
CA TYR A 97 -11.96 -7.88 22.58
C TYR A 97 -12.73 -7.18 23.70
N ALA A 98 -12.24 -6.03 24.19
CA ALA A 98 -12.92 -5.23 25.19
C ALA A 98 -14.31 -4.78 24.72
N PHE A 99 -14.41 -4.25 23.51
CA PHE A 99 -15.69 -3.81 22.92
C PHE A 99 -16.65 -4.97 22.59
N ALA A 100 -16.14 -6.14 22.25
CA ALA A 100 -16.95 -7.30 21.89
C ALA A 100 -17.47 -8.07 23.10
N ARG A 101 -16.69 -8.15 24.19
CA ARG A 101 -16.99 -9.04 25.31
C ARG A 101 -17.45 -8.35 26.60
N PHE A 102 -17.12 -7.07 26.80
CA PHE A 102 -17.48 -6.34 28.02
C PHE A 102 -18.52 -5.24 27.74
N GLU A 103 -19.53 -5.16 28.62
CA GLU A 103 -20.46 -4.04 28.69
C GLU A 103 -20.00 -3.10 29.82
N PHE A 104 -19.35 -1.99 29.45
CA PHE A 104 -18.83 -1.01 30.40
C PHE A 104 -19.51 0.36 30.18
N PRO A 105 -19.67 1.17 31.24
CA PRO A 105 -20.26 2.49 31.12
C PRO A 105 -19.36 3.40 30.25
N GLY A 106 -19.92 3.97 29.18
CA GLY A 106 -19.19 4.82 28.22
C GLY A 106 -18.77 4.12 26.91
N ARG A 107 -19.14 2.86 26.69
CA ARG A 107 -18.87 2.10 25.45
C ARG A 107 -19.29 2.85 24.19
N ASP A 108 -20.51 3.38 24.16
CA ASP A 108 -21.05 4.06 22.97
C ASP A 108 -20.30 5.36 22.66
N ALA A 109 -19.84 6.08 23.69
CA ALA A 109 -19.04 7.29 23.51
C ALA A 109 -17.65 6.98 22.96
N LEU A 110 -16.96 5.95 23.48
CA LEU A 110 -15.68 5.52 22.92
C LEU A 110 -15.82 4.97 21.50
N PHE A 111 -16.91 4.25 21.22
CA PHE A 111 -17.19 3.77 19.86
C PHE A 111 -17.43 4.92 18.89
N ALA A 112 -18.20 5.95 19.30
CA ALA A 112 -18.39 7.16 18.51
C ALA A 112 -17.07 7.90 18.24
N LEU A 113 -16.16 7.97 19.23
CA LEU A 113 -14.82 8.57 19.03
C LEU A 113 -14.00 7.81 17.99
N VAL A 114 -14.02 6.47 18.01
CA VAL A 114 -13.35 5.65 16.98
C VAL A 114 -13.94 5.94 15.60
N LEU A 115 -15.26 6.05 15.48
CA LEU A 115 -15.90 6.41 14.21
C LEU A 115 -15.49 7.80 13.73
N VAL A 116 -15.45 8.80 14.63
CA VAL A 116 -14.98 10.16 14.30
C VAL A 116 -13.54 10.13 13.80
N GLN A 117 -12.66 9.35 14.44
CA GLN A 117 -11.29 9.19 14.00
C GLN A 117 -11.20 8.61 12.58
N LEU A 118 -12.04 7.65 12.23
CA LEU A 118 -12.10 7.07 10.87
C LEU A 118 -12.63 8.05 9.82
N MET A 119 -13.41 9.07 10.22
CA MET A 119 -13.90 10.11 9.32
C MET A 119 -12.86 11.20 9.03
N ILE A 120 -11.87 11.36 9.90
CA ILE A 120 -10.79 12.33 9.69
C ILE A 120 -9.82 11.78 8.65
N MET A 121 -9.61 12.55 7.58
CA MET A 121 -8.69 12.18 6.51
C MET A 121 -7.23 12.25 7.02
N PRO A 122 -6.43 11.18 6.85
CA PRO A 122 -5.08 11.11 7.40
C PRO A 122 -4.14 12.19 6.85
N ASP A 123 -4.37 12.70 5.64
CA ASP A 123 -3.53 13.74 5.02
C ASP A 123 -3.45 15.03 5.85
N VAL A 124 -4.54 15.39 6.54
CA VAL A 124 -4.58 16.60 7.39
C VAL A 124 -3.72 16.43 8.65
N LEU A 125 -3.57 15.19 9.11
CA LEU A 125 -2.81 14.87 10.32
C LEU A 125 -1.30 14.90 10.09
N ILE A 126 -0.82 14.80 8.85
CA ILE A 126 0.62 14.75 8.54
C ILE A 126 1.34 16.01 9.02
N VAL A 127 0.78 17.20 8.76
CA VAL A 127 1.39 18.49 9.15
C VAL A 127 1.43 18.63 10.67
N GLU A 128 0.35 18.26 11.34
CA GLU A 128 0.25 18.38 12.80
C GLU A 128 1.08 17.32 13.54
N ASN A 129 1.17 16.10 13.01
CA ASN A 129 2.07 15.06 13.51
C ASN A 129 3.53 15.53 13.40
N TYR A 130 3.91 16.15 12.29
CA TYR A 130 5.25 16.70 12.11
C TYR A 130 5.57 17.83 13.10
N ARG A 131 4.61 18.73 13.36
CA ARG A 131 4.73 19.77 14.40
C ARG A 131 4.89 19.17 15.79
N THR A 132 4.13 18.14 16.10
CA THR A 132 4.19 17.42 17.38
C THR A 132 5.55 16.74 17.58
N MET A 133 6.06 16.04 16.57
CA MET A 133 7.40 15.45 16.59
C MET A 133 8.51 16.49 16.75
N THR A 134 8.34 17.64 16.10
CA THR A 134 9.26 18.78 16.22
C THR A 134 9.28 19.34 17.64
N ALA A 135 8.11 19.44 18.28
CA ALA A 135 7.99 19.90 19.67
C ALA A 135 8.54 18.88 20.67
N LEU A 136 8.41 17.58 20.39
CA LEU A 136 8.97 16.50 21.20
C LEU A 136 10.49 16.31 21.02
N GLY A 137 11.13 17.05 20.10
CA GLY A 137 12.58 17.04 19.90
C GLY A 137 13.13 15.76 19.28
N ILE A 138 12.29 14.86 18.78
CA ILE A 138 12.68 13.51 18.32
C ILE A 138 13.15 13.49 16.85
N LYS A 139 13.39 14.67 16.28
CA LYS A 139 13.79 14.87 14.88
C LYS A 139 15.09 14.07 14.61
N ASP A 140 15.16 13.38 13.48
CA ASP A 140 16.27 12.51 13.04
C ASP A 140 16.44 11.15 13.76
N THR A 141 15.38 10.61 14.36
CA THR A 141 15.40 9.23 14.91
C THR A 141 14.49 8.28 14.13
N ILE A 142 14.77 6.96 14.18
CA ILE A 142 13.90 5.93 13.56
C ILE A 142 12.46 6.03 14.09
N VAL A 143 12.29 6.47 15.33
CA VAL A 143 10.98 6.68 15.97
C VAL A 143 10.23 7.88 15.36
N ALA A 144 10.93 8.85 14.77
CA ALA A 144 10.32 10.02 14.14
C ALA A 144 9.95 9.85 12.67
N ILE A 145 10.18 8.68 12.07
CA ILE A 145 9.83 8.40 10.68
C ILE A 145 8.39 7.85 10.56
N GLY A 146 7.73 7.50 11.68
CA GLY A 146 6.39 6.89 11.73
C GLY A 146 5.33 7.77 12.36
#